data_AF-O28674-F1
#
_entry.id   AF-O28674-F1
#
_cell.length_a   1.000
_cell.length_b   1.000
_cell.length_c   1.000
_cell.angle_alpha   90.00
_cell.angle_beta   90.00
_cell.angle_gamma   90.00
#
_symmetry.space_group_name_H-M   'P 1'
#
loop_
_entity.id
_entity.type
_entity.pdbx_description
1 polymer ?
#
loop_
_entity_poly.entity_id
_entity_poly.type
_entity_poly.pdbx_seq_one_letter_code
_entity_poly.pdbx_strand_id
1 'polypeptide(L)'
;MVTKRSLLKLYLLGIVTLGIYFIYWLVMVKRELNSLGANIPTCWLLIIPIANIYWLYKFAEGFVKVLKPGESAVLYFLLFWLVSIIMPAIVQSELNKLAERGG
;
A
#
# COMPACT_ATOMS: atom_id res chain seq x y z
N MET A 1 -14.01 -1.81 3.61
CA MET A 1 -13.77 -2.38 4.96
C MET A 1 -12.30 -2.71 5.07
N VAL A 2 -11.64 -2.23 6.11
CA VAL A 2 -10.21 -2.50 6.37
C VAL A 2 -10.07 -3.91 6.93
N THR A 3 -9.12 -4.68 6.41
CA THR A 3 -8.93 -6.08 6.83
C THR A 3 -7.59 -6.26 7.53
N LYS A 4 -7.62 -6.84 8.73
CA LYS A 4 -6.41 -7.26 9.44
C LYS A 4 -5.74 -8.42 8.70
N ARG A 5 -4.44 -8.30 8.41
CA ARG A 5 -3.65 -9.35 7.74
C ARG A 5 -2.34 -9.61 8.47
N SER A 6 -1.95 -10.87 8.54
CA SER A 6 -0.64 -11.27 9.05
C SER A 6 0.48 -10.83 8.09
N LEU A 7 1.47 -10.11 8.62
CA LEU A 7 2.66 -9.73 7.86
C LEU A 7 3.43 -10.97 7.40
N LEU A 8 3.60 -11.98 8.27
CA LEU A 8 4.29 -13.23 7.92
C LEU A 8 3.62 -13.93 6.73
N LYS A 9 2.28 -14.04 6.75
CA LYS A 9 1.53 -14.66 5.65
C LYS A 9 1.69 -13.85 4.35
N LEU A 10 1.66 -12.53 4.44
CA LEU A 10 1.82 -11.64 3.29
C LEU A 10 3.19 -11.86 2.63
N TYR A 11 4.28 -11.81 3.40
CA TYR A 11 5.63 -12.01 2.86
C TYR A 11 5.86 -13.44 2.39
N LEU A 12 5.37 -14.45 3.12
CA LEU A 12 5.50 -15.86 2.71
C LEU A 12 4.84 -16.08 1.34
N LEU A 13 3.60 -15.61 1.15
CA LEU A 13 2.91 -15.70 -0.13
C LEU A 13 3.59 -14.84 -1.20
N GLY A 14 4.09 -13.65 -0.83
CA GLY A 14 4.90 -12.79 -1.70
C GLY A 14 6.09 -13.53 -2.30
N ILE A 15 6.86 -14.24 -1.46
CA ILE A 15 8.04 -15.00 -1.88
C ILE A 15 7.64 -16.25 -2.68
N VAL A 16 6.70 -17.05 -2.17
CA VAL A 16 6.28 -18.32 -2.82
C VAL A 16 5.67 -18.08 -4.19
N THR A 17 5.00 -16.94 -4.39
CA THR A 17 4.41 -16.55 -5.69
C THR A 17 5.32 -15.67 -6.54
N LEU A 18 6.61 -15.56 -6.18
CA LEU A 18 7.60 -14.76 -6.91
C LEU A 18 7.16 -13.29 -7.14
N GLY A 19 6.52 -12.71 -6.14
CA GLY A 19 6.08 -11.31 -6.12
C GLY A 19 4.66 -11.07 -6.63
N ILE A 20 4.02 -12.04 -7.28
CA ILE A 20 2.65 -11.88 -7.81
C ILE A 20 1.66 -11.56 -6.68
N TYR A 21 1.83 -12.18 -5.51
CA TYR A 21 0.98 -11.89 -4.36
C TYR A 21 1.13 -10.46 -3.84
N PHE A 22 2.29 -9.82 -4.00
CA PHE A 22 2.43 -8.39 -3.64
C PHE A 22 1.55 -7.50 -4.51
N ILE A 23 1.39 -7.82 -5.80
CA ILE A 23 0.49 -7.10 -6.71
C ILE A 23 -0.97 -7.31 -6.29
N TYR A 24 -1.36 -8.56 -5.97
CA TYR A 24 -2.68 -8.85 -5.43
C TYR A 24 -2.97 -8.05 -4.15
N TRP A 25 -2.03 -8.06 -3.21
CA TRP A 25 -2.13 -7.29 -1.96
C TRP A 25 -2.27 -5.79 -2.23
N LEU A 26 -1.50 -5.27 -3.19
CA LEU A 26 -1.50 -3.85 -3.56
C LEU A 26 -2.87 -3.41 -4.12
N VAL A 27 -3.53 -4.25 -4.91
CA VAL A 27 -4.91 -4.00 -5.39
C VAL A 27 -5.92 -3.96 -4.23
N MET A 28 -5.77 -4.86 -3.26
CA MET A 28 -6.65 -4.92 -2.08
C MET A 28 -6.48 -3.69 -1.19
N VAL A 29 -5.24 -3.38 -0.80
CA VAL A 29 -4.90 -2.19 0.01
C VAL A 29 -5.26 -0.90 -0.73
N LYS A 30 -5.01 -0.87 -2.04
CA LYS A 30 -5.75 -0.14 -3.06
C LYS A 30 -7.11 0.39 -2.60
N ARG A 31 -8.02 -0.58 -2.60
CA ARG A 31 -9.45 -0.39 -2.38
C ARG A 31 -9.75 0.03 -0.94
N GLU A 32 -8.99 -0.49 0.02
CA GLU A 32 -9.13 -0.10 1.43
C GLU A 32 -8.79 1.37 1.66
N LEU A 33 -7.63 1.83 1.18
CA LEU A 33 -7.22 3.23 1.28
C LEU A 33 -8.24 4.15 0.58
N ASN A 34 -8.72 3.78 -0.61
CA ASN A 34 -9.76 4.56 -1.28
C ASN A 34 -11.08 4.57 -0.50
N SER A 35 -11.46 3.46 0.16
CA SER A 35 -12.63 3.42 1.03
C SER A 35 -12.50 4.29 2.28
N LEU A 36 -11.27 4.66 2.65
CA LEU A 36 -10.95 5.60 3.73
C LEU A 36 -10.80 7.05 3.22
N GLY A 37 -11.06 7.32 1.94
CA GLY A 37 -11.01 8.66 1.35
C GLY A 37 -9.75 8.99 0.54
N ALA A 38 -8.89 8.02 0.25
CA ALA A 38 -7.81 8.19 -0.71
C ALA A 38 -8.31 8.21 -2.17
N ASN A 39 -7.52 8.78 -3.07
CA ASN A 39 -7.83 8.89 -4.51
C ASN A 39 -6.73 8.22 -5.36
N ILE A 40 -6.46 6.95 -5.09
CA ILE A 40 -5.41 6.20 -5.78
C ILE A 40 -5.97 5.64 -7.10
N PRO A 41 -5.27 5.84 -8.24
CA PRO A 41 -5.71 5.37 -9.55
C PRO A 41 -5.64 3.86 -9.70
N THR A 42 -6.10 3.34 -10.84
CA THR A 42 -6.11 1.91 -11.13
C THR A 42 -4.71 1.29 -11.17
N CYS A 43 -4.58 0.08 -10.64
CA CYS A 43 -3.32 -0.68 -10.63
C CYS A 43 -2.87 -1.10 -12.04
N TRP A 44 -3.70 -0.93 -13.08
CA TRP A 44 -3.28 -1.11 -14.47
C TRP A 44 -2.13 -0.18 -14.88
N LEU A 45 -1.92 0.94 -14.19
CA LEU A 45 -0.77 1.83 -14.45
C LEU A 45 0.58 1.20 -14.07
N LEU A 46 0.61 0.13 -13.27
CA LEU A 46 1.84 -0.51 -12.82
C LEU A 46 2.63 -1.17 -13.97
N ILE A 47 1.96 -1.54 -15.07
CA ILE A 47 2.61 -2.19 -16.23
C ILE A 47 3.30 -1.18 -17.16
N ILE A 48 3.00 0.12 -17.03
CA ILE A 48 3.54 1.18 -17.88
C ILE A 48 4.72 1.84 -17.14
N PRO A 49 5.95 1.87 -17.70
CA PRO A 49 7.15 2.28 -16.97
C PRO A 49 7.07 3.64 -16.27
N ILE A 50 6.56 4.68 -16.96
CA ILE A 50 6.44 6.03 -16.36
C ILE A 50 5.20 6.12 -15.47
N ALA A 51 4.11 5.45 -15.86
CA ALA A 51 2.87 5.53 -15.11
C ALA A 51 2.93 4.74 -13.79
N ASN A 52 3.85 3.78 -13.64
CA ASN A 52 4.04 3.06 -12.39
C ASN A 52 4.63 3.96 -11.29
N ILE A 53 5.51 4.91 -11.64
CA ILE A 53 6.12 5.87 -10.70
C ILE A 53 5.06 6.86 -10.26
N TYR A 54 4.28 7.39 -11.21
CA TYR A 54 3.11 8.22 -10.92
C TYR A 54 2.12 7.50 -10.00
N TRP A 55 1.81 6.23 -10.30
CA TRP A 55 0.91 5.42 -9.48
C TRP A 55 1.44 5.27 -8.06
N LEU A 56 2.75 5.00 -7.89
CA LEU A 56 3.39 4.87 -6.59
C LEU A 56 3.33 6.17 -5.78
N TYR A 57 3.53 7.32 -6.43
CA TYR A 57 3.36 8.63 -5.79
C TYR A 57 1.91 8.84 -5.32
N LYS A 58 0.91 8.58 -6.17
CA LYS A 58 -0.51 8.66 -5.78
C LYS A 58 -0.86 7.68 -4.66
N PHE A 59 -0.25 6.51 -4.64
CA PHE A 59 -0.40 5.54 -3.55
C PHE A 59 0.15 6.09 -2.23
N ALA A 60 1.35 6.69 -2.24
CA ALA A 60 1.94 7.33 -1.07
C ALA A 60 1.09 8.51 -0.56
N GLU A 61 0.60 9.38 -1.44
CA GLU A 61 -0.34 10.45 -1.07
C GLU A 61 -1.61 9.89 -0.42
N GLY A 62 -2.18 8.83 -0.99
CA GLY A 62 -3.36 8.17 -0.45
C GLY A 62 -3.13 7.56 0.94
N PHE A 63 -2.00 6.85 1.10
CA PHE A 63 -1.56 6.28 2.37
C PHE A 63 -1.39 7.36 3.44
N VAL A 64 -0.65 8.42 3.14
CA VAL A 64 -0.42 9.53 4.08
C VAL A 64 -1.72 10.23 4.44
N LYS A 65 -2.57 10.53 3.45
CA LYS A 65 -3.84 11.22 3.68
C LYS A 65 -4.73 10.52 4.71
N VAL A 66 -4.79 9.18 4.68
CA VAL A 66 -5.77 8.42 5.49
C VAL A 66 -5.17 7.69 6.69
N LEU A 67 -3.86 7.38 6.69
CA LEU A 67 -3.19 6.65 7.78
C LEU A 67 -2.11 7.45 8.50
N LYS A 68 -1.49 8.46 7.85
CA LYS A 68 -0.41 9.28 8.42
C LYS A 68 -0.64 10.79 8.19
N PRO A 69 -1.81 11.34 8.55
CA PRO A 69 -2.11 12.75 8.26
C PRO A 69 -1.08 13.67 8.91
N GLY A 70 -0.60 14.65 8.15
CA GLY A 70 0.45 15.59 8.57
C GLY A 70 1.89 15.16 8.23
N GLU A 71 2.11 13.91 7.82
CA GLU A 71 3.42 13.47 7.33
C GLU A 71 3.61 13.77 5.83
N SER A 72 4.84 13.66 5.34
CA SER A 72 5.17 13.97 3.93
C SER A 72 4.88 12.77 3.01
N ALA A 73 3.97 12.95 2.05
CA ALA A 73 3.75 11.97 0.98
C ALA A 73 5.02 11.70 0.16
N VAL A 74 5.86 12.72 -0.05
CA VAL A 74 7.13 12.59 -0.78
C VAL A 74 8.10 11.69 -0.02
N LEU A 75 8.15 11.78 1.31
CA LEU A 75 8.99 10.91 2.14
C LEU A 75 8.62 9.44 1.94
N TYR A 76 7.32 9.11 2.04
CA TYR A 76 6.84 7.74 1.85
C TYR A 76 6.98 7.27 0.40
N PHE A 77 6.78 8.14 -0.58
CA PHE A 77 7.05 7.83 -1.98
C PHE A 77 8.51 7.42 -2.19
N LEU A 78 9.47 8.22 -1.71
CA LEU A 78 10.89 7.89 -1.81
C LEU A 78 11.23 6.61 -1.05
N LEU A 79 10.68 6.42 0.14
CA LEU A 79 10.88 5.22 0.94
C LEU A 79 10.39 3.96 0.21
N PHE A 80 9.17 4.00 -0.35
CA PHE A 80 8.59 2.87 -1.09
C PHE A 80 9.24 2.66 -2.46
N TRP A 81 9.76 3.72 -3.08
CA TRP A 81 10.45 3.61 -4.36
C TRP A 81 11.85 3.02 -4.22
N LEU A 82 12.62 3.46 -3.23
CA LEU A 82 13.99 2.98 -2.96
C LEU A 82 14.00 1.62 -2.27
N VAL A 83 13.03 1.35 -1.39
CA VAL A 83 12.96 0.12 -0.59
C VAL A 83 11.57 -0.49 -0.70
N SER A 84 11.18 -0.89 -1.91
CA SER A 84 9.83 -1.40 -2.18
C SER A 84 9.41 -2.59 -1.29
N ILE A 85 10.36 -3.40 -0.83
CA ILE A 85 10.10 -4.56 0.02
C ILE A 85 9.57 -4.21 1.41
N ILE A 86 9.79 -3.00 1.95
CA ILE A 86 9.26 -2.61 3.27
C ILE A 86 7.86 -1.99 3.22
N MET A 87 7.40 -1.59 2.03
CA MET A 87 6.09 -0.97 1.85
C MET A 87 4.96 -1.85 2.41
N PRO A 88 4.88 -3.18 2.14
CA PRO A 88 3.83 -4.00 2.71
C PRO A 88 3.84 -4.04 4.24
N ALA A 89 5.01 -4.10 4.87
CA ALA A 89 5.12 -4.08 6.33
C ALA A 89 4.57 -2.80 6.94
N ILE A 90 4.98 -1.64 6.42
CA ILE A 90 4.55 -0.32 6.93
C ILE A 90 3.05 -0.14 6.74
N VAL A 91 2.57 -0.30 5.51
CA VAL A 91 1.17 0.00 5.18
C VAL A 91 0.22 -0.99 5.87
N GLN A 92 0.56 -2.28 5.87
CA GLN A 92 -0.30 -3.28 6.50
C GLN A 92 -0.28 -3.16 8.04
N SER A 93 0.83 -2.73 8.66
CA SER A 93 0.87 -2.46 10.10
C SER A 93 -0.10 -1.35 10.49
N GLU A 94 -0.15 -0.25 9.72
CA GLU A 94 -1.06 0.86 9.99
C GLU A 94 -2.53 0.50 9.72
N LEU A 95 -2.81 -0.26 8.66
CA LEU A 95 -4.16 -0.80 8.42
C LEU A 95 -4.60 -1.76 9.53
N ASN A 96 -3.69 -2.59 10.04
CA ASN A 96 -4.00 -3.48 11.15
C ASN A 96 -4.33 -2.69 12.42
N LYS A 97 -3.55 -1.65 12.76
CA LYS A 97 -3.85 -0.75 13.89
C LYS A 97 -5.20 -0.07 13.72
N LEU A 98 -5.55 0.36 12.49
CA LEU A 98 -6.85 0.96 12.21
C LEU A 98 -7.99 -0.05 12.39
N ALA A 99 -7.82 -1.29 11.91
CA ALA A 99 -8.81 -2.35 12.09
C ALA A 99 -9.02 -2.71 13.58
N GLU A 100 -7.97 -2.64 14.40
CA GLU A 100 -8.03 -2.89 15.85
C GLU A 100 -8.67 -1.75 16.64
N ARG A 101 -8.67 -0.52 16.12
CA ARG A 101 -9.34 0.64 16.74
C ARG A 101 -10.80 0.77 16.33
N GLY A 102 -11.13 0.32 15.11
CA GLY A 102 -12.48 0.41 14.54
C GLY A 102 -13.37 -0.80 14.82
N GLY A 103 -12.82 -1.87 15.38
CA GLY A 103 -13.57 -3.00 15.94
C GLY A 103 -13.58 -2.92 17.46
#